data_AF-A0A1G3WYX2-F1
#
_entry.id   AF-A0A1G3WYX2-F1
#
_cell.length_a   1.000
_cell.length_b   1.000
_cell.length_c   1.000
_cell.angle_alpha   90.00
_cell.angle_beta   90.00
_cell.angle_gamma   90.00
#
_symmetry.space_group_name_H-M   'P 1'
#
loop_
_entity.id
_entity.type
_entity.pdbx_description
1 polymer ?
#
loop_
_entity_poly.entity_id
_entity_poly.type
_entity_poly.pdbx_seq_one_letter_code
_entity_poly.pdbx_strand_id
1 'polypeptide(L)'
;MKRPNLILYVSLGFLVKIFAFLKGQRVTKKVKIARPAIILSNHTSFYDFIYTTAAMYPQRVSYLAANKMFYDPLLGFFLHLARAIPKSLFQSDPAATLKAFKILKKNGIISVFPEGQISPIGKSLTPSFSIAKFIKKARVDVYTVKHHNAYFVNPPWSKKSFPGRIETTKELIIKKENLETMSLNEIYDVVVKEIYFNSAAFNEKNKFTYRLNLIDNLENVIYQCPDCSNEGLEARKTHLFCPKCQHTFIYDKYGRIGNHGIDQLWSNQENTVQQEILKDQNYQLSSDVKLESFRNDRVVEVGFGRLSLNRKEYQFKGIVDGVETTYLFDVKNTPTLPSDIGRNVQIYEGYQIYQFVFEESKMPTKFVHAGEFMYKMSKENT
;
A
#
# COMPACT_ATOMS: atom_id res chain seq x y z
N MET A 1 4.04 -29.01 4.82
CA MET A 1 5.00 -27.92 5.08
C MET A 1 5.99 -28.35 6.16
N LYS A 2 7.22 -28.75 5.79
CA LYS A 2 8.35 -29.06 6.72
C LYS A 2 8.69 -27.81 7.55
N ARG A 3 9.20 -27.88 8.79
CA ARG A 3 9.64 -26.67 9.54
C ARG A 3 10.91 -26.08 8.89
N PRO A 4 11.12 -24.75 8.82
CA PRO A 4 12.38 -24.19 8.32
C PRO A 4 13.53 -24.57 9.24
N ASN A 5 14.77 -24.54 8.73
CA ASN A 5 15.95 -24.69 9.58
C ASN A 5 15.97 -23.56 10.62
N LEU A 6 15.89 -23.94 11.90
CA LEU A 6 15.79 -23.01 13.02
C LEU A 6 17.01 -22.09 13.10
N ILE A 7 18.21 -22.64 12.88
CA ILE A 7 19.47 -21.90 12.94
C ILE A 7 19.48 -20.82 11.86
N LEU A 8 19.18 -21.21 10.61
CA LEU A 8 19.10 -20.27 9.50
C LEU A 8 18.10 -19.15 9.75
N TYR A 9 16.92 -19.48 10.29
CA TYR A 9 15.88 -18.49 10.57
C TYR A 9 16.29 -17.53 11.69
N VAL A 10 16.87 -18.04 12.78
CA VAL A 10 17.33 -17.21 13.90
C VAL A 10 18.45 -16.29 13.45
N SER A 11 19.44 -16.80 12.71
CA SER A 11 20.53 -15.98 12.17
C SER A 11 20.03 -14.92 11.21
N LEU A 12 19.18 -15.27 10.23
CA LEU A 12 18.62 -14.31 9.29
C LEU A 12 17.73 -13.28 9.99
N GLY A 13 16.90 -13.71 10.94
CA GLY A 13 16.06 -12.81 11.74
C GLY A 13 16.89 -11.84 12.59
N PHE A 14 18.04 -12.26 13.10
CA PHE A 14 18.97 -11.40 13.81
C PHE A 14 19.60 -10.34 12.88
N LEU A 15 20.01 -10.73 11.67
CA LEU A 15 20.51 -9.79 10.66
C LEU A 15 19.44 -8.77 10.26
N VAL A 16 18.19 -9.22 10.05
CA VAL A 16 17.04 -8.34 9.80
C VAL A 16 16.81 -7.36 10.96
N LYS A 17 16.96 -7.82 12.21
CA LYS A 17 16.86 -6.97 13.39
C LYS A 17 17.97 -5.91 13.45
N ILE A 18 19.22 -6.26 13.14
CA ILE A 18 20.33 -5.30 13.04
C ILE A 18 20.04 -4.28 11.93
N PHE A 19 19.66 -4.75 10.74
CA PHE A 19 19.33 -3.89 9.62
C PHE A 19 18.22 -2.88 9.98
N ALA A 20 17.13 -3.34 10.60
CA ALA A 20 16.05 -2.47 11.02
C ALA A 20 16.49 -1.45 12.09
N PHE A 21 17.34 -1.87 13.04
CA PHE A 21 17.91 -0.97 14.04
C PHE A 21 18.78 0.13 13.42
N LEU A 22 19.62 -0.22 12.44
CA LEU A 22 20.47 0.72 11.68
C LEU A 22 19.63 1.66 10.82
N LYS A 23 18.48 1.21 10.31
CA LYS A 23 17.47 2.05 9.65
C LYS A 23 16.70 2.97 10.60
N GLY A 24 16.97 2.92 11.91
CA GLY A 24 16.38 3.82 12.91
C GLY A 24 15.21 3.24 13.70
N GLN A 25 14.88 1.95 13.53
CA GLN A 25 13.79 1.31 14.26
C GLN A 25 14.09 1.20 15.76
N ARG A 26 13.13 1.59 16.61
CA ARG A 26 13.13 1.37 18.05
C ARG A 26 11.77 0.82 18.49
N VAL A 27 11.75 -0.35 19.12
CA VAL A 27 10.52 -0.93 19.68
C VAL A 27 10.27 -0.31 21.06
N THR A 28 9.29 0.59 21.15
CA THR A 28 9.01 1.40 22.35
C THR A 28 7.98 0.75 23.27
N LYS A 29 7.01 0.00 22.72
CA LYS A 29 6.03 -0.78 23.50
C LYS A 29 6.20 -2.28 23.22
N LYS A 30 6.58 -3.04 24.25
CA LYS A 30 6.97 -4.46 24.15
C LYS A 30 5.92 -5.38 24.77
N VAL A 31 4.79 -5.55 24.10
CA VAL A 31 3.83 -6.61 24.46
C VAL A 31 4.35 -7.96 23.94
N LYS A 32 4.30 -8.99 24.79
CA LYS A 32 4.60 -10.37 24.39
C LYS A 32 3.43 -10.91 23.57
N ILE A 33 3.71 -11.35 22.34
CA ILE A 33 2.71 -11.96 21.47
C ILE A 33 2.67 -13.46 21.76
N ALA A 34 1.52 -13.94 22.21
CA ALA A 34 1.24 -15.37 22.38
C ALA A 34 0.91 -16.00 21.03
N ARG A 35 1.19 -17.30 20.87
CA ARG A 35 0.89 -18.05 19.65
C ARG A 35 -0.27 -19.03 19.88
N PRO A 36 -1.07 -19.33 18.85
CA PRO A 36 -1.09 -18.70 17.53
C PRO A 36 -1.70 -17.29 17.59
N ALA A 37 -1.35 -16.43 16.64
CA ALA A 37 -1.86 -15.06 16.59
C ALA A 37 -1.94 -14.50 15.17
N ILE A 38 -2.82 -13.50 15.02
CA ILE A 38 -2.84 -12.60 13.88
C ILE A 38 -2.19 -11.28 14.31
N ILE A 39 -1.30 -10.75 13.48
CA ILE A 39 -0.74 -9.41 13.62
C ILE A 39 -1.27 -8.54 12.50
N LEU A 40 -1.79 -7.37 12.86
CA LEU A 40 -2.17 -6.32 11.93
C LEU A 40 -1.17 -5.17 11.99
N SER A 41 -0.71 -4.72 10.84
CA SER A 41 0.26 -3.62 10.76
C SER A 41 -0.24 -2.55 9.79
N ASN A 42 0.03 -1.29 10.12
CA ASN A 42 -0.18 -0.18 9.17
C ASN A 42 0.82 -0.32 8.01
N HIS A 43 0.42 0.11 6.82
CA HIS A 43 1.24 -0.05 5.61
C HIS A 43 1.57 1.29 4.96
N THR A 44 2.73 1.84 5.32
CA THR A 44 3.18 3.17 4.86
C THR A 44 4.56 3.15 4.21
N SER A 45 5.22 2.00 4.18
CA SER A 45 6.55 1.81 3.59
C SER A 45 6.73 0.41 3.01
N PHE A 46 7.54 0.29 1.95
CA PHE A 46 8.01 -1.01 1.46
C PHE A 46 8.76 -1.82 2.53
N TYR A 47 9.32 -1.16 3.56
CA TYR A 47 10.10 -1.81 4.62
C TYR A 47 9.27 -2.28 5.82
N ASP A 48 7.95 -2.06 5.84
CA ASP A 48 7.12 -2.40 7.01
C ASP A 48 7.20 -3.88 7.41
N PHE A 49 7.28 -4.79 6.44
CA PHE A 49 7.45 -6.23 6.73
C PHE A 49 8.80 -6.53 7.41
N ILE A 50 9.85 -5.78 7.09
CA ILE A 50 11.17 -5.87 7.73
C ILE A 50 11.06 -5.37 9.17
N TYR A 51 10.39 -4.23 9.38
CA TYR A 51 10.17 -3.67 10.71
C TYR A 51 9.31 -4.59 11.59
N THR A 52 8.24 -5.18 11.05
CA THR A 52 7.44 -6.15 11.78
C THR A 52 8.26 -7.40 12.11
N THR A 53 9.02 -7.94 11.16
CA THR A 53 9.88 -9.12 11.38
C THR A 53 10.93 -8.86 12.46
N ALA A 54 11.61 -7.72 12.40
CA ALA A 54 12.60 -7.29 13.39
C ALA A 54 11.97 -7.10 14.78
N ALA A 55 10.79 -6.48 14.85
CA ALA A 55 10.07 -6.33 16.11
C ALA A 55 9.67 -7.69 16.69
N MET A 56 9.33 -8.65 15.86
CA MET A 56 8.85 -9.97 16.26
C MET A 56 9.95 -10.97 16.60
N TYR A 57 11.20 -10.72 16.21
CA TYR A 57 12.34 -11.56 16.55
C TYR A 57 12.39 -11.92 18.06
N PRO A 58 12.65 -13.20 18.45
CA PRO A 58 13.00 -14.34 17.59
C PRO A 58 11.78 -15.10 17.04
N GLN A 59 10.57 -14.57 17.21
CA GLN A 59 9.37 -15.23 16.74
C GLN A 59 9.24 -15.22 15.22
N ARG A 60 8.66 -16.29 14.66
CA ARG A 60 8.41 -16.41 13.24
C ARG A 60 7.04 -15.91 12.84
N VAL A 61 7.03 -15.06 11.83
CA VAL A 61 5.84 -14.45 11.24
C VAL A 61 5.81 -14.83 9.76
N SER A 62 4.64 -15.22 9.26
CA SER A 62 4.41 -15.40 7.82
C SER A 62 3.51 -14.28 7.32
N TYR A 63 3.75 -13.79 6.11
CA TYR A 63 3.02 -12.66 5.52
C TYR A 63 2.20 -13.12 4.33
N LEU A 64 1.18 -12.34 3.96
CA LEU A 64 0.58 -12.41 2.64
C LEU A 64 1.24 -11.36 1.76
N ALA A 65 1.65 -11.74 0.56
CA ALA A 65 2.29 -10.83 -0.40
C ALA A 65 1.64 -10.99 -1.78
N ALA A 66 1.66 -9.91 -2.57
CA ALA A 66 1.06 -9.92 -3.90
C ALA A 66 1.70 -11.00 -4.77
N ASN A 67 0.89 -11.79 -5.48
CA ASN A 67 1.39 -12.90 -6.30
C ASN A 67 2.49 -12.46 -7.28
N LYS A 68 2.35 -11.26 -7.87
CA LYS A 68 3.35 -10.68 -8.78
C LYS A 68 4.77 -10.62 -8.20
N MET A 69 4.91 -10.43 -6.89
CA MET A 69 6.22 -10.30 -6.23
C MET A 69 6.99 -11.62 -6.19
N PHE A 70 6.30 -12.76 -6.31
CA PHE A 70 6.94 -14.08 -6.34
C PHE A 70 7.60 -14.41 -7.68
N TYR A 71 7.25 -13.65 -8.72
CA TYR A 71 7.79 -13.82 -10.06
C TYR A 71 9.05 -12.97 -10.31
N ASP A 72 9.39 -12.06 -9.40
CA ASP A 72 10.69 -11.41 -9.38
C ASP A 72 11.76 -12.40 -8.87
N PRO A 73 12.89 -12.60 -9.58
CA PRO A 73 13.86 -13.62 -9.22
C PRO A 73 14.46 -13.47 -7.82
N LEU A 74 14.79 -12.24 -7.41
CA LEU A 74 15.46 -12.00 -6.13
C LEU A 74 14.42 -11.93 -5.00
N LEU A 75 13.42 -11.07 -5.16
CA LEU A 75 12.36 -10.89 -4.17
C LEU A 75 11.55 -12.17 -3.98
N GLY A 76 11.22 -12.87 -5.05
CA GLY A 76 10.51 -14.15 -5.00
C GLY A 76 11.29 -15.21 -4.23
N PHE A 77 12.61 -15.32 -4.46
CA PHE A 77 13.47 -16.21 -3.67
C PHE A 77 13.39 -15.91 -2.16
N PHE A 78 13.50 -14.63 -1.77
CA PHE A 78 13.40 -14.23 -0.36
C PHE A 78 11.99 -14.46 0.22
N LEU A 79 10.93 -14.20 -0.54
CA LEU A 79 9.55 -14.45 -0.13
C LEU A 79 9.28 -15.95 0.07
N HIS A 80 9.81 -16.80 -0.80
CA HIS A 80 9.75 -18.26 -0.64
C HIS A 80 10.54 -18.73 0.59
N LEU A 81 11.73 -18.18 0.84
CA LEU A 81 12.53 -18.48 2.03
C LEU A 81 11.81 -18.08 3.32
N ALA A 82 11.18 -16.90 3.34
CA ALA A 82 10.33 -16.43 4.43
C ALA A 82 9.03 -17.25 4.57
N ARG A 83 8.64 -17.97 3.51
CA ARG A 83 7.35 -18.64 3.30
C ARG A 83 6.16 -17.69 3.41
N ALA A 84 6.29 -16.55 2.76
CA ALA A 84 5.16 -15.71 2.47
C ALA A 84 4.11 -16.49 1.64
N ILE A 85 2.86 -16.10 1.78
CA ILE A 85 1.72 -16.67 1.08
C ILE A 85 1.43 -15.77 -0.12
N PRO A 86 1.56 -16.27 -1.36
CA PRO A 86 1.10 -15.52 -2.54
C PRO A 86 -0.41 -15.32 -2.42
N LYS A 87 -0.84 -14.08 -2.64
CA LYS A 87 -2.23 -13.66 -2.62
C LYS A 87 -2.53 -12.81 -3.84
N SER A 88 -3.66 -13.04 -4.47
CA SER A 88 -4.22 -12.03 -5.37
C SER A 88 -4.84 -10.88 -4.57
N LEU A 89 -4.44 -9.65 -4.92
CA LEU A 89 -4.94 -8.44 -4.28
C LEU A 89 -6.36 -8.13 -4.74
N PHE A 90 -7.13 -7.46 -3.89
CA PHE A 90 -8.50 -6.93 -4.13
C PHE A 90 -9.57 -7.91 -4.63
N GLN A 91 -9.24 -9.19 -4.80
CA GLN A 91 -10.18 -10.28 -5.08
C GLN A 91 -10.17 -11.36 -4.00
N SER A 92 -11.23 -12.18 -4.01
CA SER A 92 -11.34 -13.36 -3.14
C SER A 92 -10.23 -14.37 -3.47
N ASP A 93 -9.54 -14.85 -2.45
CA ASP A 93 -8.48 -15.86 -2.60
C ASP A 93 -8.61 -16.92 -1.50
N PRO A 94 -9.47 -17.94 -1.72
CA PRO A 94 -9.67 -19.02 -0.75
C PRO A 94 -8.39 -19.83 -0.52
N ALA A 95 -7.52 -19.95 -1.53
CA ALA A 95 -6.29 -20.72 -1.44
C ALA A 95 -5.28 -20.07 -0.49
N ALA A 96 -5.05 -18.77 -0.60
CA ALA A 96 -4.23 -18.00 0.34
C ALA A 96 -4.81 -18.06 1.76
N THR A 97 -6.13 -17.90 1.90
CA THR A 97 -6.83 -17.98 3.18
C THR A 97 -6.65 -19.34 3.87
N LEU A 98 -6.77 -20.44 3.12
CA LEU A 98 -6.57 -21.79 3.65
C LEU A 98 -5.12 -22.03 4.08
N LYS A 99 -4.13 -21.51 3.34
CA LYS A 99 -2.71 -21.55 3.72
C LYS A 99 -2.47 -20.82 5.04
N ALA A 100 -3.07 -19.64 5.23
CA ALA A 100 -2.97 -18.87 6.47
C ALA A 100 -3.55 -19.65 7.66
N PHE A 101 -4.76 -20.22 7.53
CA PHE A 101 -5.34 -21.05 8.59
C PHE A 101 -4.50 -22.31 8.90
N LYS A 102 -3.88 -22.94 7.90
CA LYS A 102 -2.96 -24.07 8.13
C LYS A 102 -1.75 -23.66 8.97
N ILE A 103 -1.26 -22.42 8.86
CA ILE A 103 -0.16 -21.91 9.68
C ILE A 103 -0.64 -21.64 11.12
N LEU A 104 -1.79 -20.99 11.28
CA LEU A 104 -2.38 -20.73 12.60
C LEU A 104 -2.67 -22.03 13.37
N LYS A 105 -3.27 -23.04 12.71
CA LYS A 105 -3.49 -24.38 13.30
C LYS A 105 -2.20 -25.08 13.74
N LYS A 106 -1.05 -24.71 13.16
CA LYS A 106 0.28 -25.23 13.53
C LYS A 106 1.00 -24.36 14.56
N ASN A 107 0.24 -23.58 15.34
CA ASN A 107 0.75 -22.66 16.36
C ASN A 107 1.69 -21.57 15.79
N GLY A 108 1.42 -21.14 14.55
CA GLY A 108 2.17 -20.09 13.85
C GLY A 108 1.56 -18.69 14.04
N ILE A 109 2.24 -17.69 13.50
CA ILE A 109 1.78 -16.29 13.44
C ILE A 109 1.64 -15.87 11.98
N ILE A 110 0.52 -15.22 11.68
CA ILE A 110 0.29 -14.54 10.40
C ILE A 110 0.30 -13.04 10.64
N SER A 111 1.07 -12.30 9.85
CA SER A 111 0.94 -10.85 9.77
C SER A 111 0.23 -10.45 8.48
N VAL A 112 -0.68 -9.49 8.62
CA VAL A 112 -1.50 -8.95 7.54
C VAL A 112 -1.39 -7.43 7.56
N PHE A 113 -1.19 -6.85 6.38
CA PHE A 113 -1.40 -5.43 6.14
C PHE A 113 -2.83 -5.29 5.60
N PRO A 114 -3.82 -4.95 6.45
CA PRO A 114 -5.22 -5.12 6.10
C PRO A 114 -5.70 -4.10 5.05
N GLU A 115 -4.90 -3.05 4.82
CA GLU A 115 -5.04 -2.04 3.77
C GLU A 115 -4.85 -2.62 2.36
N GLY A 116 -4.15 -3.75 2.21
CA GLY A 116 -3.94 -4.44 0.93
C GLY A 116 -2.94 -3.78 -0.04
N GLN A 117 -2.59 -2.52 0.20
CA GLN A 117 -1.56 -1.77 -0.53
C GLN A 117 -0.84 -0.79 0.40
N ILE A 118 0.30 -0.25 -0.05
CA ILE A 118 1.04 0.76 0.70
C ILE A 118 0.37 2.12 0.50
N SER A 119 0.15 2.85 1.59
CA SER A 119 -0.33 4.23 1.52
C SER A 119 0.68 5.14 0.81
N PRO A 120 0.28 5.84 -0.27
CA PRO A 120 1.17 6.76 -0.99
C PRO A 120 1.55 8.00 -0.17
N ILE A 121 0.78 8.32 0.88
CA ILE A 121 0.86 9.56 1.65
C ILE A 121 1.15 9.35 3.14
N GLY A 122 1.39 8.11 3.56
CA GLY A 122 1.67 7.79 4.96
C GLY A 122 0.46 7.88 5.89
N LYS A 123 -0.76 7.92 5.33
CA LYS A 123 -2.03 7.83 6.05
C LYS A 123 -2.71 6.50 5.75
N SER A 124 -3.13 5.76 6.78
CA SER A 124 -3.76 4.46 6.62
C SER A 124 -4.95 4.52 5.67
N LEU A 125 -4.98 3.55 4.75
CA LEU A 125 -6.10 3.29 3.86
C LEU A 125 -7.17 2.47 4.58
N THR A 126 -8.38 2.44 4.01
CA THR A 126 -9.49 1.69 4.57
C THR A 126 -9.28 0.19 4.36
N PRO A 127 -9.21 -0.62 5.43
CA PRO A 127 -9.18 -2.08 5.32
C PRO A 127 -10.38 -2.67 4.59
N SER A 128 -10.19 -3.81 3.90
CA SER A 128 -11.33 -4.57 3.39
C SER A 128 -12.13 -5.18 4.54
N PHE A 129 -13.46 -5.09 4.51
CA PHE A 129 -14.36 -5.75 5.48
C PHE A 129 -14.11 -7.26 5.64
N SER A 130 -13.53 -7.90 4.60
CA SER A 130 -13.13 -9.30 4.65
C SER A 130 -12.15 -9.64 5.79
N ILE A 131 -11.39 -8.65 6.31
CA ILE A 131 -10.49 -8.84 7.44
C ILE A 131 -11.23 -9.30 8.70
N ALA A 132 -12.42 -8.76 8.96
CA ALA A 132 -13.23 -9.15 10.12
C ALA A 132 -13.70 -10.60 10.00
N LYS A 133 -14.12 -11.03 8.80
CA LYS A 133 -14.47 -12.43 8.52
C LYS A 133 -13.28 -13.36 8.72
N PHE A 134 -12.09 -12.95 8.27
CA PHE A 134 -10.85 -13.71 8.44
C PHE A 134 -10.49 -13.88 9.92
N ILE A 135 -10.50 -12.80 10.70
CA ILE A 135 -10.22 -12.80 12.13
C ILE A 135 -11.22 -13.65 12.90
N LYS A 136 -12.53 -13.45 12.70
CA LYS A 136 -13.58 -14.20 13.40
C LYS A 136 -13.46 -15.71 13.15
N LYS A 137 -13.15 -16.09 11.91
CA LYS A 137 -12.95 -17.51 11.54
C LYS A 137 -11.65 -18.09 12.09
N ALA A 138 -10.61 -17.28 12.26
CA ALA A 138 -9.32 -17.72 12.78
C ALA A 138 -9.38 -18.12 14.26
N ARG A 139 -10.20 -17.43 15.08
CA ARG A 139 -10.36 -17.67 16.53
C ARG A 139 -9.02 -17.69 17.28
N VAL A 140 -8.19 -16.67 17.04
CA VAL A 140 -6.89 -16.48 17.69
C VAL A 140 -6.75 -15.04 18.18
N ASP A 141 -5.81 -14.79 19.09
CA ASP A 141 -5.53 -13.43 19.55
C ASP A 141 -5.08 -12.54 18.38
N VAL A 142 -5.53 -11.30 18.41
CA VAL A 142 -5.23 -10.28 17.40
C VAL A 142 -4.42 -9.17 18.05
N TYR A 143 -3.25 -8.92 17.48
CA TYR A 143 -2.34 -7.88 17.90
C TYR A 143 -2.15 -6.85 16.80
N THR A 144 -1.80 -5.62 17.16
CA THR A 144 -1.23 -4.66 16.24
C THR A 144 0.28 -4.58 16.40
N VAL A 145 0.98 -4.36 15.29
CA VAL A 145 2.38 -3.91 15.27
C VAL A 145 2.43 -2.67 14.38
N LYS A 146 2.45 -1.49 14.99
CA LYS A 146 2.42 -0.21 14.27
C LYS A 146 3.81 0.38 14.13
N HIS A 147 4.11 0.92 12.95
CA HIS A 147 5.34 1.62 12.65
C HIS A 147 5.05 3.11 12.48
N HIS A 148 5.49 3.91 13.44
CA HIS A 148 5.38 5.36 13.38
C HIS A 148 6.59 5.91 12.64
N ASN A 149 6.35 6.82 11.69
CA ASN A 149 7.35 7.50 10.86
C ASN A 149 8.12 6.63 9.85
N ALA A 150 7.72 5.37 9.64
CA ALA A 150 8.32 4.54 8.59
C ALA A 150 8.17 5.17 7.20
N TYR A 151 7.04 5.84 6.94
CA TYR A 151 6.79 6.63 5.74
C TYR A 151 7.88 7.66 5.48
N PHE A 152 8.23 8.50 6.46
CA PHE A 152 9.23 9.56 6.23
C PHE A 152 10.64 9.01 6.07
N VAL A 153 10.97 7.89 6.71
CA VAL A 153 12.31 7.29 6.58
C VAL A 153 12.47 6.53 5.27
N ASN A 154 11.43 5.83 4.79
CA ASN A 154 11.46 5.09 3.53
C ASN A 154 10.12 5.25 2.81
N PRO A 155 9.90 6.41 2.18
CA PRO A 155 8.64 6.70 1.53
C PRO A 155 8.44 5.80 0.31
N PRO A 156 7.19 5.42 -0.01
CA PRO A 156 6.89 4.54 -1.14
C PRO A 156 7.12 5.19 -2.50
N TRP A 157 7.22 6.51 -2.55
CA TRP A 157 7.57 7.24 -3.78
C TRP A 157 9.09 7.25 -4.04
N SER A 158 9.95 6.83 -3.10
CA SER A 158 11.41 6.85 -3.29
C SER A 158 12.07 5.49 -3.07
N LYS A 159 13.13 5.23 -3.83
CA LYS A 159 14.09 4.14 -3.54
C LYS A 159 15.13 4.55 -2.49
N LYS A 160 15.18 5.83 -2.13
CA LYS A 160 16.15 6.41 -1.18
C LYS A 160 15.58 6.37 0.23
N SER A 161 16.45 6.24 1.22
CA SER A 161 16.09 6.42 2.63
C SER A 161 16.45 7.82 3.10
N PHE A 162 15.66 8.31 4.05
CA PHE A 162 15.78 9.59 4.73
C PHE A 162 16.03 9.29 6.21
N PRO A 163 17.30 9.14 6.64
CA PRO A 163 17.63 8.64 7.97
C PRO A 163 16.91 9.42 9.08
N GLY A 164 16.26 8.68 9.96
CA GLY A 164 15.52 9.23 11.10
C GLY A 164 15.02 8.12 12.01
N ARG A 165 14.23 8.47 13.02
CA ARG A 165 13.73 7.52 14.02
C ARG A 165 12.39 6.93 13.58
N ILE A 166 12.30 5.60 13.64
CA ILE A 166 11.07 4.84 13.45
C ILE A 166 10.70 4.23 14.79
N GLU A 167 9.51 4.52 15.29
CA GLU A 167 9.02 3.88 16.52
C GLU A 167 8.10 2.73 16.18
N THR A 168 8.26 1.61 16.89
CA THR A 168 7.38 0.45 16.73
C THR A 168 6.70 0.09 18.04
N THR A 169 5.38 0.02 17.99
CA THR A 169 4.54 -0.35 19.13
C THR A 169 3.87 -1.70 18.88
N LYS A 170 3.56 -2.43 19.95
CA LYS A 170 2.82 -3.69 19.90
C LYS A 170 1.71 -3.67 20.92
N GLU A 171 0.51 -4.08 20.52
CA GLU A 171 -0.68 -4.05 21.38
C GLU A 171 -1.56 -5.26 21.10
N LEU A 172 -2.12 -5.86 22.15
CA LEU A 172 -3.20 -6.83 22.01
C LEU A 172 -4.49 -6.05 21.83
N ILE A 173 -5.18 -6.25 20.72
CA ILE A 173 -6.40 -5.47 20.39
C ILE A 173 -7.67 -6.31 20.54
N ILE A 174 -7.59 -7.62 20.30
CA ILE A 174 -8.72 -8.53 20.50
C ILE A 174 -8.20 -9.86 21.06
N LYS A 175 -8.75 -10.29 22.19
CA LYS A 175 -8.53 -11.63 22.74
C LYS A 175 -9.39 -12.66 22.01
N LYS A 176 -8.88 -13.88 21.83
CA LYS A 176 -9.62 -14.94 21.14
C LYS A 176 -10.97 -15.27 21.79
N GLU A 177 -11.08 -15.14 23.11
CA GLU A 177 -12.31 -15.43 23.85
C GLU A 177 -13.42 -14.42 23.48
N ASN A 178 -13.06 -13.19 23.16
CA ASN A 178 -14.01 -12.14 22.79
C ASN A 178 -14.52 -12.31 21.34
N LEU A 179 -13.78 -13.01 20.47
CA LEU A 179 -14.16 -13.17 19.06
C LEU A 179 -15.43 -13.98 18.84
N GLU A 180 -15.82 -14.82 19.80
CA GLU A 180 -17.03 -15.64 19.71
C GLU A 180 -18.29 -14.78 19.82
N THR A 181 -18.27 -13.78 20.71
CA THR A 181 -19.41 -12.91 20.99
C THR A 181 -19.45 -11.66 20.11
N MET A 182 -18.30 -11.13 19.69
CA MET A 182 -18.24 -9.95 18.82
C MET A 182 -18.87 -10.22 17.45
N SER A 183 -19.72 -9.31 16.98
CA SER A 183 -20.21 -9.26 15.60
C SER A 183 -19.08 -8.94 14.60
N LEU A 184 -19.32 -9.16 13.30
CA LEU A 184 -18.34 -8.82 12.28
C LEU A 184 -18.06 -7.31 12.19
N ASN A 185 -19.07 -6.48 12.44
CA ASN A 185 -18.92 -5.02 12.43
C ASN A 185 -18.07 -4.56 13.62
N GLU A 186 -18.31 -5.06 14.83
CA GLU A 186 -17.48 -4.71 15.99
C GLU A 186 -16.01 -5.10 15.79
N ILE A 187 -15.75 -6.29 15.21
CA ILE A 187 -14.38 -6.70 14.87
C ILE A 187 -13.78 -5.75 13.84
N TYR A 188 -14.54 -5.40 12.80
CA TYR A 188 -14.09 -4.48 11.75
C TYR A 188 -13.76 -3.10 12.32
N ASP A 189 -14.63 -2.53 13.15
CA ASP A 189 -14.45 -1.20 13.75
C ASP A 189 -13.22 -1.14 14.66
N VAL A 190 -13.00 -2.19 15.47
CA VAL A 190 -11.76 -2.31 16.25
C VAL A 190 -10.55 -2.36 15.31
N VAL A 191 -10.58 -3.14 14.24
CA VAL A 191 -9.47 -3.22 13.28
C VAL A 191 -9.19 -1.85 12.67
N VAL A 192 -10.20 -1.17 12.12
CA VAL A 192 -10.06 0.15 11.48
C VAL A 192 -9.47 1.16 12.45
N LYS A 193 -10.01 1.24 13.67
CA LYS A 193 -9.54 2.14 14.71
C LYS A 193 -8.08 1.86 15.09
N GLU A 194 -7.75 0.60 15.34
CA GLU A 194 -6.47 0.24 15.94
C GLU A 194 -5.30 0.28 14.94
N ILE A 195 -5.57 0.09 13.64
CA ILE A 195 -4.56 0.23 12.58
C ILE A 195 -4.42 1.65 12.07
N TYR A 196 -5.42 2.53 12.28
CA TYR A 196 -5.40 3.89 11.76
C TYR A 196 -4.15 4.65 12.22
N PHE A 197 -3.46 5.24 11.24
CA PHE A 197 -2.30 6.08 11.46
C PHE A 197 -2.24 7.18 10.41
N ASN A 198 -1.81 8.38 10.81
CA ASN A 198 -1.48 9.47 9.89
C ASN A 198 -0.08 9.97 10.24
N SER A 199 0.88 9.73 9.33
CA SER A 199 2.28 10.10 9.53
C SER A 199 2.46 11.61 9.66
N ALA A 200 1.82 12.41 8.81
CA ALA A 200 1.92 13.87 8.86
C ALA A 200 1.37 14.44 10.18
N ALA A 201 0.17 14.02 10.59
CA ALA A 201 -0.42 14.45 11.86
C ALA A 201 0.40 13.99 13.07
N PHE A 202 0.91 12.76 13.03
CA PHE A 202 1.80 12.25 14.09
C PHE A 202 3.08 13.07 14.17
N ASN A 203 3.72 13.38 13.05
CA ASN A 203 4.98 14.12 13.07
C ASN A 203 4.80 15.61 13.34
N GLU A 204 3.65 16.19 13.01
CA GLU A 204 3.32 17.56 13.38
C GLU A 204 3.30 17.73 14.91
N LYS A 205 2.79 16.73 15.64
CA LYS A 205 2.79 16.73 17.11
C LYS A 205 4.15 16.40 17.71
N ASN A 206 4.85 15.40 17.18
CA ASN A 206 6.05 14.85 17.82
C ASN A 206 7.37 15.46 17.33
N LYS A 207 7.34 16.20 16.20
CA LYS A 207 8.47 16.94 15.62
C LYS A 207 9.73 16.09 15.43
N PHE A 208 9.59 14.84 15.00
CA PHE A 208 10.77 14.07 14.57
C PHE A 208 11.36 14.70 13.32
N THR A 209 12.69 14.71 13.27
CA THR A 209 13.45 15.22 12.13
C THR A 209 14.06 14.07 11.34
N TYR A 210 14.17 14.28 10.03
CA TYR A 210 14.78 13.34 9.10
C TYR A 210 15.89 14.04 8.34
N ARG A 211 16.96 13.30 8.04
CA ARG A 211 18.00 13.78 7.15
C ARG A 211 17.48 13.72 5.72
N LEU A 212 17.39 14.90 5.10
CA LEU A 212 16.89 15.05 3.75
C LEU A 212 17.76 14.30 2.74
N ASN A 213 17.08 13.81 1.70
CA ASN A 213 17.65 13.23 0.51
C ASN A 213 16.90 13.80 -0.70
N LEU A 214 17.34 13.45 -1.91
CA LEU A 214 16.64 13.85 -3.12
C LEU A 214 15.20 13.29 -3.13
N ILE A 215 14.26 14.16 -3.48
CA ILE A 215 12.82 13.87 -3.47
C ILE A 215 12.28 13.52 -4.86
N ASP A 216 13.13 13.04 -5.77
CA ASP A 216 12.71 12.60 -7.10
C ASP A 216 11.53 11.63 -6.97
N ASN A 217 10.53 11.79 -7.84
CA ASN A 217 9.25 11.06 -7.88
C ASN A 217 8.19 11.51 -6.85
N LEU A 218 8.48 12.44 -5.92
CA LEU A 218 7.47 13.03 -5.04
C LEU A 218 6.46 13.90 -5.81
N GLU A 219 6.88 14.51 -6.91
CA GLU A 219 6.05 15.24 -7.86
C GLU A 219 4.97 14.36 -8.52
N ASN A 220 5.11 13.03 -8.48
CA ASN A 220 4.06 12.12 -8.95
C ASN A 220 3.05 11.76 -7.86
N VAL A 221 3.35 12.04 -6.58
CA VAL A 221 2.39 11.99 -5.47
C VAL A 221 1.64 13.33 -5.38
N ILE A 222 2.39 14.43 -5.39
CA ILE A 222 1.88 15.79 -5.41
C ILE A 222 2.17 16.37 -6.80
N TYR A 223 1.30 16.06 -7.76
CA TYR A 223 1.42 16.49 -9.15
C TYR A 223 0.85 17.87 -9.41
N GLN A 224 0.06 18.42 -8.48
CA GLN A 224 -0.58 19.72 -8.62
C GLN A 224 0.08 20.77 -7.73
N CYS A 225 0.31 21.96 -8.30
CA CYS A 225 0.81 23.13 -7.58
C CYS A 225 -0.19 23.61 -6.53
N PRO A 226 0.21 23.73 -5.24
CA PRO A 226 -0.64 24.26 -4.17
C PRO A 226 -1.18 25.68 -4.42
N ASP A 227 -0.47 26.51 -5.19
CA ASP A 227 -0.79 27.92 -5.34
C ASP A 227 -1.63 28.24 -6.59
N CYS A 228 -1.33 27.59 -7.71
CA CYS A 228 -1.93 27.92 -9.01
C CYS A 228 -2.61 26.73 -9.70
N SER A 229 -2.69 25.59 -9.02
CA SER A 229 -3.34 24.36 -9.49
C SER A 229 -2.76 23.77 -10.78
N ASN A 230 -1.61 24.23 -11.25
CA ASN A 230 -0.91 23.65 -12.40
C ASN A 230 -0.54 22.19 -12.13
N GLU A 231 -0.84 21.31 -13.07
CA GLU A 231 -0.37 19.93 -13.03
C GLU A 231 1.02 19.79 -13.66
N GLY A 232 1.85 18.91 -13.13
CA GLY A 232 3.23 18.70 -13.57
C GLY A 232 4.20 19.58 -12.78
N LEU A 233 4.30 19.32 -11.47
CA LEU A 233 5.41 19.82 -10.67
C LEU A 233 6.71 19.09 -11.04
N GLU A 234 7.85 19.71 -10.78
CA GLU A 234 9.18 19.14 -11.00
C GLU A 234 9.92 18.98 -9.67
N ALA A 235 10.42 17.78 -9.34
CA ALA A 235 11.33 17.63 -8.21
C ALA A 235 12.73 18.15 -8.57
N ARG A 236 13.25 19.05 -7.72
CA ARG A 236 14.59 19.64 -7.83
C ARG A 236 15.32 19.50 -6.51
N LYS A 237 16.11 18.42 -6.38
CA LYS A 237 16.81 18.03 -5.15
C LYS A 237 15.84 17.82 -3.98
N THR A 238 15.66 18.82 -3.13
CA THR A 238 14.80 18.81 -1.94
C THR A 238 13.61 19.77 -2.07
N HIS A 239 13.25 20.15 -3.30
CA HIS A 239 12.19 21.11 -3.58
C HIS A 239 11.27 20.61 -4.68
N LEU A 240 10.01 21.02 -4.64
CA LEU A 240 9.09 20.92 -5.77
C LEU A 240 8.99 22.28 -6.44
N PHE A 241 9.18 22.34 -7.74
CA PHE A 241 9.10 23.55 -8.55
C PHE A 241 7.88 23.51 -9.46
N CYS A 242 7.12 24.61 -9.51
CA CYS A 242 6.02 24.76 -10.44
C CYS A 242 6.48 25.51 -11.70
N PRO A 243 6.45 24.90 -12.91
CA PRO A 243 6.86 25.59 -14.13
C PRO A 243 5.94 26.74 -14.54
N LYS A 244 4.68 26.75 -14.09
CA LYS A 244 3.69 27.79 -14.45
C LYS A 244 3.84 29.07 -13.63
N CYS A 245 3.77 28.98 -12.29
CA CYS A 245 3.88 30.15 -11.41
C CYS A 245 5.31 30.39 -10.89
N GLN A 246 6.26 29.52 -11.23
CA GLN A 246 7.67 29.57 -10.82
C GLN A 246 7.93 29.48 -9.30
N HIS A 247 6.90 29.23 -8.49
CA HIS A 247 7.09 29.03 -7.05
C HIS A 247 7.79 27.70 -6.77
N THR A 248 8.64 27.70 -5.75
CA THR A 248 9.42 26.57 -5.25
C THR A 248 8.98 26.22 -3.82
N PHE A 249 8.51 25.00 -3.61
CA PHE A 249 8.09 24.49 -2.31
C PHE A 249 9.19 23.62 -1.70
N ILE A 250 9.67 23.98 -0.51
CA ILE A 250 10.70 23.23 0.21
C ILE A 250 10.09 21.96 0.82
N TYR A 251 10.73 20.81 0.61
CA TYR A 251 10.48 19.61 1.42
C TYR A 251 11.36 19.65 2.68
N ASP A 252 10.74 19.89 3.83
CA ASP A 252 11.46 20.18 5.07
C ASP A 252 11.84 18.92 5.86
N LYS A 253 12.67 19.11 6.89
CA LYS A 253 13.14 18.04 7.78
C LYS A 253 12.01 17.36 8.59
N TYR A 254 10.80 17.89 8.57
CA TYR A 254 9.61 17.31 9.23
C TYR A 254 8.70 16.58 8.24
N GLY A 255 9.06 16.54 6.95
CA GLY A 255 8.29 15.87 5.92
C GLY A 255 7.13 16.69 5.36
N ARG A 256 7.20 18.03 5.46
CA ARG A 256 6.20 18.96 4.90
C ARG A 256 6.68 19.54 3.58
N ILE A 257 5.75 19.91 2.71
CA ILE A 257 5.99 20.60 1.44
C ILE A 257 5.41 22.01 1.55
N GLY A 258 6.25 23.03 1.57
CA GLY A 258 5.78 24.42 1.63
C GLY A 258 4.84 24.71 2.80
N ASN A 259 5.16 24.17 3.99
CA ASN A 259 4.31 24.20 5.19
C ASN A 259 3.02 23.35 5.11
N HIS A 260 2.83 22.51 4.12
CA HIS A 260 1.69 21.59 4.06
C HIS A 260 2.10 20.15 4.36
N GLY A 261 1.20 19.38 4.99
CA GLY A 261 1.34 17.93 5.06
C GLY A 261 1.12 17.31 3.68
N ILE A 262 1.80 16.20 3.37
CA ILE A 262 1.59 15.49 2.10
C ILE A 262 0.14 15.00 2.00
N ASP A 263 -0.45 14.56 3.10
CA ASP A 263 -1.86 14.15 3.16
C ASP A 263 -2.84 15.30 2.86
N GLN A 264 -2.53 16.51 3.32
CA GLN A 264 -3.33 17.70 3.00
C GLN A 264 -3.26 18.02 1.50
N LEU A 265 -2.05 18.04 0.91
CA LEU A 265 -1.89 18.33 -0.51
C LEU A 265 -2.54 17.26 -1.38
N TRP A 266 -2.44 15.99 -0.99
CA TRP A 266 -3.14 14.89 -1.64
C TRP A 266 -4.65 15.08 -1.63
N SER A 267 -5.25 15.41 -0.47
CA SER A 267 -6.69 15.64 -0.39
C SER A 267 -7.14 16.88 -1.18
N ASN A 268 -6.29 17.89 -1.34
CA ASN A 268 -6.60 19.01 -2.24
C ASN A 268 -6.72 18.54 -3.70
N GLN A 269 -5.80 17.68 -4.15
CA GLN A 269 -5.85 17.09 -5.50
C GLN A 269 -7.09 16.20 -5.69
N GLU A 270 -7.41 15.38 -4.69
CA GLU A 270 -8.65 14.60 -4.65
C GLU A 270 -9.86 15.52 -4.84
N ASN A 271 -9.95 16.59 -4.07
CA ASN A 271 -11.05 17.54 -4.16
C ASN A 271 -11.13 18.20 -5.54
N THR A 272 -10.00 18.59 -6.14
CA THR A 272 -10.00 19.16 -7.50
C THR A 272 -10.59 18.17 -8.51
N VAL A 273 -10.11 16.92 -8.53
CA VAL A 273 -10.61 15.88 -9.44
C VAL A 273 -12.11 15.60 -9.20
N GLN A 274 -12.54 15.56 -7.93
CA GLN A 274 -13.95 15.40 -7.59
C GLN A 274 -14.82 16.52 -8.17
N GLN A 275 -14.38 17.77 -8.04
CA GLN A 275 -15.13 18.91 -8.58
C GLN A 275 -15.19 18.89 -10.11
N GLU A 276 -14.13 18.45 -10.80
CA GLU A 276 -14.15 18.23 -12.25
C GLU A 276 -15.20 17.18 -12.64
N ILE A 277 -15.20 16.04 -11.95
CA ILE A 277 -16.15 14.93 -12.21
C ILE A 277 -17.59 15.36 -11.92
N LEU A 278 -17.84 16.11 -10.84
CA LEU A 278 -19.19 16.56 -10.48
C LEU A 278 -19.76 17.59 -11.47
N LYS A 279 -18.90 18.48 -12.01
CA LYS A 279 -19.30 19.52 -12.96
C LYS A 279 -19.65 18.97 -14.35
N ASP A 280 -19.06 17.85 -14.75
CA ASP A 280 -19.29 17.24 -16.06
C ASP A 280 -19.84 15.81 -15.92
N GLN A 281 -21.10 15.60 -16.32
CA GLN A 281 -21.73 14.28 -16.30
C GLN A 281 -21.07 13.29 -17.27
N ASN A 282 -20.42 13.80 -18.32
CA ASN A 282 -19.71 13.05 -19.34
C ASN A 282 -18.20 13.03 -19.10
N TYR A 283 -17.74 13.40 -17.89
CA TYR A 283 -16.31 13.41 -17.56
C TYR A 283 -15.64 12.08 -17.94
N GLN A 284 -14.56 12.20 -18.71
CA GLN A 284 -13.73 11.09 -19.12
C GLN A 284 -12.26 11.44 -18.91
N LEU A 285 -11.52 10.52 -18.30
CA LEU A 285 -10.07 10.59 -18.18
C LEU A 285 -9.46 9.54 -19.11
N SER A 286 -8.50 9.91 -19.95
CA SER A 286 -7.83 8.96 -20.84
C SER A 286 -6.35 9.24 -21.01
N SER A 287 -5.58 8.19 -21.25
CA SER A 287 -4.14 8.29 -21.52
C SER A 287 -3.67 7.08 -22.30
N ASP A 288 -2.62 7.28 -23.11
CA ASP A 288 -1.96 6.20 -23.82
C ASP A 288 -1.08 5.43 -22.83
N VAL A 289 -1.15 4.11 -22.94
CA VAL A 289 -0.53 3.18 -21.99
C VAL A 289 0.08 1.98 -22.70
N LYS A 290 1.15 1.48 -22.12
CA LYS A 290 1.60 0.11 -22.36
C LYS A 290 0.88 -0.82 -21.39
N LEU A 291 0.51 -2.01 -21.87
CA LEU A 291 -0.09 -3.03 -21.04
C LEU A 291 0.95 -4.08 -20.67
N GLU A 292 1.15 -4.28 -19.36
CA GLU A 292 1.89 -5.41 -18.82
C GLU A 292 0.95 -6.42 -18.16
N SER A 293 1.22 -7.71 -18.35
CA SER A 293 0.38 -8.79 -17.83
C SER A 293 1.19 -10.08 -17.62
N PHE A 294 0.62 -11.07 -16.92
CA PHE A 294 1.31 -12.34 -16.70
C PHE A 294 1.45 -13.16 -17.99
N ARG A 295 2.69 -13.54 -18.33
CA ARG A 295 3.03 -14.60 -19.29
C ARG A 295 4.10 -15.49 -18.65
N ASN A 296 3.90 -16.81 -18.67
CA ASN A 296 4.84 -17.78 -18.10
C ASN A 296 5.33 -17.38 -16.69
N ASP A 297 4.39 -17.06 -15.79
CA ASP A 297 4.71 -16.69 -14.41
C ASP A 297 5.67 -15.48 -14.33
N ARG A 298 5.54 -14.51 -15.23
CA ARG A 298 6.26 -13.23 -15.20
C ARG A 298 5.37 -12.10 -15.68
N VAL A 299 5.53 -10.92 -15.11
CA VAL A 299 4.94 -9.69 -15.67
C VAL A 299 5.81 -9.25 -16.84
N VAL A 300 5.21 -9.17 -18.03
CA VAL A 300 5.87 -8.68 -19.25
C VAL A 300 4.97 -7.71 -19.99
N GLU A 301 5.55 -6.84 -20.81
CA GLU A 301 4.79 -6.03 -21.77
C GLU A 301 4.12 -6.97 -22.78
N VAL A 302 2.80 -6.84 -22.92
CA VAL A 302 1.96 -7.67 -23.81
C VAL A 302 1.27 -6.84 -24.88
N GLY A 303 1.31 -5.52 -24.78
CA GLY A 303 0.55 -4.66 -25.68
C GLY A 303 0.66 -3.17 -25.37
N PHE A 304 -0.09 -2.39 -26.14
CA PHE A 304 -0.21 -0.95 -25.99
C PHE A 304 -1.58 -0.48 -26.49
N GLY A 305 -2.02 0.68 -26.02
CA GLY A 305 -3.32 1.22 -26.39
C GLY A 305 -3.69 2.41 -25.53
N ARG A 306 -4.98 2.68 -25.43
CA ARG A 306 -5.53 3.79 -24.64
C ARG A 306 -6.38 3.26 -23.50
N LEU A 307 -6.05 3.65 -22.27
CA LEU A 307 -6.89 3.43 -21.10
C LEU A 307 -7.78 4.66 -20.90
N SER A 308 -9.08 4.43 -20.75
CA SER A 308 -10.07 5.46 -20.48
C SER A 308 -10.88 5.10 -19.23
N LEU A 309 -11.27 6.10 -18.45
CA LEU A 309 -12.13 5.97 -17.28
C LEU A 309 -13.33 6.91 -17.45
N ASN A 310 -14.52 6.38 -17.25
CA ASN A 310 -15.76 7.13 -17.08
C ASN A 310 -16.49 6.64 -15.82
N ARG A 311 -17.65 7.23 -15.50
CA ARG A 311 -18.41 6.90 -14.27
C ARG A 311 -18.85 5.43 -14.15
N LYS A 312 -18.86 4.67 -15.24
CA LYS A 312 -19.29 3.26 -15.27
C LYS A 312 -18.10 2.30 -15.27
N GLU A 313 -17.07 2.57 -16.06
CA GLU A 313 -16.04 1.58 -16.34
C GLU A 313 -14.67 2.20 -16.67
N TYR A 314 -13.65 1.38 -16.48
CA TYR A 314 -12.36 1.50 -17.14
C TYR A 314 -12.41 0.73 -18.45
N GLN A 315 -11.97 1.33 -19.54
CA GLN A 315 -11.91 0.74 -20.86
C GLN A 315 -10.48 0.85 -21.41
N PHE A 316 -9.85 -0.28 -21.66
CA PHE A 316 -8.63 -0.34 -22.45
C PHE A 316 -8.97 -0.76 -23.88
N LYS A 317 -8.47 -0.01 -24.87
CA LYS A 317 -8.57 -0.34 -26.31
C LYS A 317 -7.19 -0.28 -26.93
N GLY A 318 -6.76 -1.35 -27.58
CA GLY A 318 -5.43 -1.41 -28.19
C GLY A 318 -5.09 -2.78 -28.76
N ILE A 319 -3.80 -3.02 -28.91
CA ILE A 319 -3.27 -4.29 -29.41
C ILE A 319 -2.67 -5.07 -28.23
N VAL A 320 -3.06 -6.34 -28.07
CA VAL A 320 -2.53 -7.26 -27.07
C VAL A 320 -2.14 -8.55 -27.76
N ASP A 321 -0.89 -8.98 -27.58
CA ASP A 321 -0.30 -10.13 -28.28
C ASP A 321 -0.52 -10.09 -29.82
N GLY A 322 -0.51 -8.90 -30.40
CA GLY A 322 -0.73 -8.69 -31.84
C GLY A 322 -2.20 -8.67 -32.29
N VAL A 323 -3.16 -8.75 -31.36
CA VAL A 323 -4.60 -8.77 -31.66
C VAL A 323 -5.31 -7.54 -31.10
N GLU A 324 -6.18 -6.93 -31.90
CA GLU A 324 -7.04 -5.83 -31.45
C GLU A 324 -7.96 -6.32 -30.32
N THR A 325 -7.87 -5.66 -29.17
CA THR A 325 -8.46 -6.12 -27.91
C THR A 325 -9.10 -4.94 -27.17
N THR A 326 -10.27 -5.19 -26.60
CA THR A 326 -10.93 -4.28 -25.65
C THR A 326 -11.10 -4.99 -24.32
N TYR A 327 -10.60 -4.39 -23.24
CA TYR A 327 -10.89 -4.83 -21.87
C TYR A 327 -11.79 -3.80 -21.18
N LEU A 328 -12.82 -4.29 -20.47
CA LEU A 328 -13.77 -3.47 -19.73
C LEU A 328 -13.74 -3.90 -18.26
N PHE A 329 -13.59 -2.95 -17.35
CA PHE A 329 -13.60 -3.19 -15.91
C PHE A 329 -14.62 -2.25 -15.25
N ASP A 330 -15.64 -2.82 -14.61
CA ASP A 330 -16.66 -2.04 -13.92
C ASP A 330 -16.05 -1.30 -12.72
N VAL A 331 -16.32 0.01 -12.64
CA VAL A 331 -15.91 0.86 -11.52
C VAL A 331 -16.46 0.30 -10.21
N LYS A 332 -17.70 -0.24 -10.18
CA LYS A 332 -18.33 -0.84 -8.97
C LYS A 332 -17.56 -2.01 -8.37
N ASN A 333 -16.72 -2.66 -9.18
CA ASN A 333 -15.91 -3.81 -8.80
C ASN A 333 -14.43 -3.46 -8.59
N THR A 334 -14.05 -2.20 -8.84
CA THR A 334 -12.67 -1.71 -8.80
C THR A 334 -12.56 -0.58 -7.76
N PRO A 335 -12.51 -0.92 -6.45
CA PRO A 335 -12.58 0.07 -5.36
C PRO A 335 -11.42 1.05 -5.30
N THR A 336 -10.26 0.64 -5.83
CA THR A 336 -9.03 1.41 -5.91
C THR A 336 -8.16 0.81 -7.00
N LEU A 337 -7.09 1.51 -7.34
CA LEU A 337 -6.08 1.10 -8.29
C LEU A 337 -4.73 1.02 -7.59
N PRO A 338 -4.24 -0.18 -7.25
CA PRO A 338 -2.86 -0.35 -6.81
C PRO A 338 -1.93 0.24 -7.87
N SER A 339 -0.98 1.05 -7.44
CA SER A 339 -0.13 1.80 -8.36
C SER A 339 1.33 1.77 -7.94
N ASP A 340 2.20 1.69 -8.94
CA ASP A 340 3.59 2.07 -8.77
C ASP A 340 3.66 3.58 -9.09
N ILE A 341 3.89 4.40 -8.06
CA ILE A 341 3.85 5.87 -8.14
C ILE A 341 4.76 6.37 -9.26
N GLY A 342 4.22 7.20 -10.15
CA GLY A 342 4.95 7.74 -11.30
C GLY A 342 4.98 6.84 -12.53
N ARG A 343 4.39 5.64 -12.48
CA ARG A 343 4.57 4.61 -13.52
C ARG A 343 3.26 3.96 -13.99
N ASN A 344 2.51 3.30 -13.10
CA ASN A 344 1.38 2.47 -13.53
C ASN A 344 0.22 2.45 -12.54
N VAL A 345 -0.93 1.99 -13.04
CA VAL A 345 -2.06 1.50 -12.24
C VAL A 345 -2.33 0.03 -12.57
N GLN A 346 -2.95 -0.69 -11.65
CA GLN A 346 -3.12 -2.14 -11.73
C GLN A 346 -4.57 -2.51 -11.49
N ILE A 347 -5.11 -3.40 -12.32
CA ILE A 347 -6.42 -4.02 -12.12
C ILE A 347 -6.20 -5.54 -12.02
N TYR A 348 -6.85 -6.16 -11.04
CA TYR A 348 -6.75 -7.60 -10.80
C TYR A 348 -8.10 -8.26 -11.10
N GLU A 349 -8.11 -9.24 -12.00
CA GLU A 349 -9.31 -10.00 -12.36
C GLU A 349 -8.93 -11.45 -12.69
N GLY A 350 -9.57 -12.43 -12.05
CA GLY A 350 -9.41 -13.84 -12.41
C GLY A 350 -7.98 -14.38 -12.35
N TYR A 351 -7.24 -14.13 -11.25
CA TYR A 351 -5.79 -14.38 -11.10
C TYR A 351 -4.86 -13.67 -12.11
N GLN A 352 -5.42 -12.94 -13.07
CA GLN A 352 -4.66 -12.09 -13.97
C GLN A 352 -4.39 -10.72 -13.34
N ILE A 353 -3.35 -10.07 -13.83
CA ILE A 353 -3.04 -8.67 -13.55
C ILE A 353 -2.99 -7.90 -14.87
N TYR A 354 -3.59 -6.73 -14.89
CA TYR A 354 -3.47 -5.75 -15.97
C TYR A 354 -2.76 -4.53 -15.40
N GLN A 355 -1.48 -4.34 -15.72
CA GLN A 355 -0.74 -3.15 -15.31
C GLN A 355 -0.64 -2.20 -16.49
N PHE A 356 -1.27 -1.04 -16.36
CA PHE A 356 -1.26 0.00 -17.39
C PHE A 356 -0.16 1.00 -17.05
N VAL A 357 0.94 0.93 -17.81
CA VAL A 357 2.11 1.83 -17.66
C VAL A 357 1.87 3.08 -18.51
N PHE A 358 1.86 4.23 -17.87
CA PHE A 358 1.55 5.52 -18.50
C PHE A 358 2.80 6.17 -19.07
N GLU A 359 2.63 6.93 -20.15
CA GLU A 359 3.68 7.80 -20.67
C GLU A 359 3.88 9.04 -19.77
N GLU A 360 2.78 9.63 -19.30
CA GLU A 360 2.80 10.76 -18.36
C GLU A 360 2.81 10.26 -16.91
N SER A 361 3.89 10.53 -16.18
CA SER A 361 4.11 10.00 -14.82
C SER A 361 3.10 10.47 -13.77
N LYS A 362 2.40 11.59 -13.99
CA LYS A 362 1.33 12.09 -13.09
C LYS A 362 0.01 11.32 -13.23
N MET A 363 -0.23 10.70 -14.38
CA MET A 363 -1.52 10.10 -14.72
C MET A 363 -1.94 8.96 -13.78
N PRO A 364 -1.05 8.07 -13.31
CA PRO A 364 -1.42 7.05 -12.32
C PRO A 364 -2.16 7.61 -11.11
N THR A 365 -1.63 8.67 -10.48
CA THR A 365 -2.22 9.28 -9.29
C THR A 365 -3.57 9.94 -9.61
N LYS A 366 -3.68 10.62 -10.76
CA LYS A 366 -4.95 11.20 -11.21
C LYS A 366 -6.01 10.14 -11.49
N PHE A 367 -5.64 9.01 -12.10
CA PHE A 367 -6.51 7.86 -12.30
C PHE A 367 -6.98 7.24 -10.97
N VAL A 368 -6.09 7.14 -9.97
CA VAL A 368 -6.47 6.69 -8.61
C VAL A 368 -7.53 7.63 -8.01
N HIS A 369 -7.29 8.95 -8.03
CA HIS A 369 -8.26 9.92 -7.48
C HIS A 369 -9.63 9.85 -8.16
N ALA A 370 -9.65 9.85 -9.50
CA ALA A 370 -10.88 9.79 -10.27
C ALA A 370 -11.61 8.45 -10.05
N GLY A 371 -10.86 7.35 -10.10
CA GLY A 371 -11.36 6.00 -9.93
C GLY A 371 -12.00 5.74 -8.58
N GLU A 372 -11.31 6.09 -7.49
CA GLU A 372 -11.83 5.92 -6.14
C GLU A 372 -13.06 6.77 -5.87
N PHE A 373 -13.13 8.00 -6.41
CA PHE A 373 -14.31 8.84 -6.28
C PHE A 373 -15.51 8.27 -7.05
N MET A 374 -15.32 7.88 -8.31
CA MET A 374 -16.38 7.26 -9.10
C MET A 374 -16.87 5.95 -8.47
N TYR A 375 -15.97 5.16 -7.86
CA TYR A 375 -16.36 3.98 -7.07
C TYR A 375 -17.27 4.35 -5.90
N LYS A 376 -16.93 5.38 -5.11
CA LYS A 376 -17.78 5.86 -4.00
C LYS A 376 -19.17 6.28 -4.50
N MET A 377 -19.23 7.10 -5.55
CA MET A 377 -20.50 7.49 -6.19
C MET A 377 -21.31 6.28 -6.64
N SER A 378 -20.65 5.24 -7.14
CA SER A 378 -21.32 4.02 -7.62
C SER A 378 -21.98 3.20 -6.50
N LYS A 379 -21.49 3.34 -5.25
CA LYS A 379 -22.05 2.68 -4.05
C LYS A 379 -23.21 3.45 -3.42
N GLU A 380 -23.21 4.78 -3.52
CA GLU A 380 -24.31 5.61 -3.02
C GLU A 380 -25.57 5.52 -3.89
N ASN A 381 -25.42 5.12 -5.16
CA ASN A 381 -26.51 4.93 -6.12
C ASN A 381 -27.06 3.49 -6.20
N THR A 382 -26.67 2.61 -5.27
CA THR A 382 -27.14 1.21 -5.13
C THR A 382 -27.66 0.99 -3.73
#